data_AF-A0A3D0P9S8-F1
#
_entry.id   AF-A0A3D0P9S8-F1
#
_cell.length_a   1.000
_cell.length_b   1.000
_cell.length_c   1.000
_cell.angle_alpha   90.00
_cell.angle_beta   90.00
_cell.angle_gamma   90.00
#
_symmetry.space_group_name_H-M   'P 1'
#
loop_
_entity.id
_entity.type
_entity.pdbx_description
1 polymer ?
#
loop_
_entity_poly.entity_id
_entity_poly.type
_entity_poly.pdbx_seq_one_letter_code
_entity_poly.pdbx_strand_id
1 'polypeptide(L)'
;MLLPLKPGELQRLIPAVASGPQFNKCSGSPQQLLQRLLISSVGGVIPLLIAQGGFGSRWSSIWLVVGLVMLLYMLWGPIVQAGSRNAQLRRYPSAALFEGEIADLFTRERLEGRQETTDRQGRLEMVENRRTWLCLELEDEEGYLGQLRFPLEKGHKALRRGMTLRCLVLSERKDFSRIDRISDAWVPQARLWVGEYPYLLRPAFEELCLRRLA
;
A
#
# COMPACT_ATOMS: atom_id res chain seq x y z
N MET A 1 22.59 -9.26 3.09
CA MET A 1 22.75 -9.34 4.55
C MET A 1 21.42 -9.08 5.24
N LEU A 2 21.01 -9.98 6.14
CA LEU A 2 19.79 -9.87 6.93
C LEU A 2 20.11 -9.49 8.39
N LEU A 3 19.55 -8.38 8.85
CA LEU A 3 19.71 -7.90 10.22
C LEU A 3 18.36 -7.94 10.96
N PRO A 4 18.16 -8.87 11.92
CA PRO A 4 16.88 -8.98 12.62
C PRO A 4 16.55 -7.70 13.40
N LEU A 5 15.27 -7.31 13.35
CA LEU A 5 14.75 -6.16 14.09
C LEU A 5 14.55 -6.52 15.57
N LYS A 6 14.71 -5.51 16.43
CA LYS A 6 14.40 -5.67 17.85
C LYS A 6 12.89 -5.74 18.06
N PRO A 7 12.41 -6.34 19.16
CA PRO A 7 11.01 -6.35 19.50
C PRO A 7 10.44 -4.93 19.52
N GLY A 8 9.32 -4.71 18.82
CA GLY A 8 8.66 -3.41 18.75
C GLY A 8 9.19 -2.43 17.69
N GLU A 9 10.36 -2.65 17.08
CA GLU A 9 10.86 -1.77 16.00
C GLU A 9 9.98 -1.83 14.75
N LEU A 10 9.48 -3.03 14.40
CA LEU A 10 8.53 -3.20 13.29
C LEU A 10 7.30 -2.29 13.44
N GLN A 11 6.79 -2.15 14.66
CA GLN A 11 5.60 -1.34 14.95
C GLN A 11 5.88 0.17 14.88
N ARG A 12 7.15 0.58 15.04
CA ARG A 12 7.58 1.97 14.82
C ARG A 12 7.80 2.28 13.34
N LEU A 13 8.20 1.29 12.55
CA LEU A 13 8.46 1.45 11.11
C LEU A 13 7.17 1.43 10.28
N ILE A 14 6.22 0.55 10.62
CA ILE A 14 4.94 0.43 9.92
C ILE A 14 3.84 1.03 10.79
N PRO A 15 3.22 2.15 10.36
CA PRO A 15 2.28 2.86 11.19
C PRO A 15 0.98 2.07 11.36
N ALA A 16 0.38 2.16 12.55
CA ALA A 16 -0.90 1.51 12.83
C ALA A 16 -2.07 2.11 12.02
N VAL A 17 -1.97 3.40 11.72
CA VAL A 17 -2.96 4.19 11.01
C VAL A 17 -2.34 4.77 9.74
N ALA A 18 -3.16 5.16 8.77
CA ALA A 18 -2.70 5.69 7.50
C ALA A 18 -1.75 6.89 7.67
N SER A 19 -0.58 6.83 7.03
CA SER A 19 0.26 8.01 6.82
C SER A 19 -0.27 8.86 5.66
N GLY A 20 0.20 10.11 5.51
CA GLY A 20 -0.21 10.98 4.40
C GLY A 20 -0.03 10.34 3.00
N PRO A 21 1.14 9.77 2.68
CA PRO A 21 1.34 9.05 1.41
C PRO A 21 0.43 7.82 1.24
N GLN A 22 0.16 7.09 2.33
CA GLN A 22 -0.73 5.94 2.34
C GLN A 22 -2.18 6.33 2.10
N PHE A 23 -2.62 7.44 2.70
CA PHE A 23 -3.94 8.01 2.47
C PHE A 23 -4.12 8.37 0.99
N ASN A 24 -3.18 9.12 0.40
CA ASN A 24 -3.26 9.49 -1.02
C ASN A 24 -3.36 8.26 -1.93
N LYS A 25 -2.57 7.22 -1.64
CA LYS A 25 -2.59 5.98 -2.42
C LYS A 25 -3.89 5.18 -2.27
N CYS A 26 -4.52 5.22 -1.09
CA CYS A 26 -5.81 4.58 -0.80
C CYS A 26 -7.03 5.45 -1.16
N SER A 27 -6.86 6.76 -1.35
CA SER A 27 -7.91 7.67 -1.81
C SER A 27 -8.36 7.33 -3.23
N GLY A 28 -7.44 6.82 -4.04
CA GLY A 28 -7.80 6.05 -5.23
C GLY A 28 -8.16 6.88 -6.46
N SER A 29 -8.82 6.22 -7.42
CA SER A 29 -9.29 6.83 -8.67
C SER A 29 -10.61 7.59 -8.48
N PRO A 30 -11.00 8.49 -9.41
CA PRO A 30 -12.30 9.19 -9.35
C PRO A 30 -13.50 8.24 -9.22
N GLN A 31 -13.43 7.05 -9.82
CA GLN A 31 -14.45 6.02 -9.68
C GLN A 31 -14.57 5.51 -8.23
N GLN A 32 -13.45 5.32 -7.53
CA GLN A 32 -13.45 4.91 -6.13
C GLN A 32 -13.95 6.01 -5.21
N LEU A 33 -13.66 7.28 -5.53
CA LEU A 33 -14.23 8.43 -4.84
C LEU A 33 -15.76 8.48 -5.01
N LEU A 34 -16.25 8.31 -6.25
CA LEU A 34 -17.69 8.27 -6.52
C LEU A 34 -18.35 7.08 -5.82
N GLN A 35 -17.76 5.89 -5.87
CA GLN A 35 -18.26 4.71 -5.17
C GLN A 35 -18.36 4.95 -3.67
N ARG A 36 -17.35 5.57 -3.05
CA ARG A 36 -17.37 5.92 -1.62
C ARG A 36 -18.44 6.95 -1.30
N LEU A 37 -18.63 7.94 -2.18
CA LEU A 37 -19.70 8.93 -2.03
C LEU A 37 -21.08 8.29 -2.10
N LEU A 38 -21.30 7.35 -3.02
CA LEU A 38 -22.55 6.59 -3.12
C LEU A 38 -22.78 5.70 -1.90
N ILE A 39 -21.75 5.01 -1.41
CA ILE A 39 -21.84 4.20 -0.19
C ILE A 39 -22.14 5.09 1.03
N SER A 40 -21.47 6.25 1.12
CA SER A 40 -21.69 7.24 2.18
C SER A 40 -23.11 7.79 2.15
N SER A 41 -23.63 8.16 0.97
CA SER A 41 -24.98 8.71 0.85
C SER A 41 -26.04 7.67 1.17
N VAL A 42 -25.99 6.48 0.55
CA VAL A 42 -26.97 5.42 0.79
C VAL A 42 -26.88 4.91 2.24
N GLY A 43 -25.66 4.62 2.71
CA GLY A 43 -25.41 4.13 4.05
C GLY A 43 -25.67 5.16 5.15
N GLY A 44 -25.64 6.45 4.83
CA GLY A 44 -25.96 7.54 5.75
C GLY A 44 -27.45 7.86 5.79
N VAL A 45 -28.09 8.00 4.63
CA VAL A 45 -29.50 8.41 4.51
C VAL A 45 -30.45 7.33 5.06
N ILE A 46 -30.22 6.04 4.78
CA ILE A 46 -31.10 4.97 5.25
C ILE A 46 -31.22 4.95 6.79
N PRO A 47 -30.13 4.91 7.57
CA PRO A 47 -30.20 5.04 9.03
C PRO A 47 -30.91 6.31 9.51
N LEU A 48 -30.68 7.45 8.86
CA LEU A 48 -31.33 8.71 9.24
C LEU A 48 -32.84 8.68 9.00
N LEU A 49 -33.30 8.05 7.93
CA LEU A 49 -34.73 7.86 7.67
C LEU A 49 -35.37 6.90 8.70
N ILE A 50 -34.68 5.82 9.06
CA ILE A 50 -35.13 4.89 10.11
C ILE A 50 -35.24 5.62 11.45
N ALA A 51 -34.28 6.48 11.77
CA ALA A 51 -34.28 7.27 13.00
C ALA A 51 -35.48 8.22 13.10
N GLN A 52 -36.00 8.71 11.96
CA GLN A 52 -37.16 9.60 11.88
C GLN A 52 -38.50 8.83 11.81
N GLY A 53 -38.52 7.65 11.18
CA GLY A 53 -39.74 6.89 10.84
C GLY A 53 -40.43 6.12 11.98
N GLY A 54 -40.02 6.30 13.24
CA GLY A 54 -40.78 5.79 14.40
C GLY A 54 -40.57 4.32 14.78
N PHE A 55 -39.56 3.63 14.24
CA PHE A 55 -39.18 2.27 14.67
C PHE A 55 -38.55 2.31 16.07
N GLY A 56 -39.39 2.42 17.11
CA GLY A 56 -39.02 2.36 18.53
C GLY A 56 -38.11 3.52 18.98
N SER A 57 -38.66 4.49 19.73
CA SER A 57 -37.93 5.68 20.23
C SER A 57 -36.59 5.36 20.94
N ARG A 58 -36.46 4.14 21.47
CA ARG A 58 -35.28 3.65 22.19
C ARG A 58 -34.02 3.50 21.33
N TRP A 59 -34.14 3.28 20.01
CA TRP A 59 -32.98 3.02 19.12
C TRP A 59 -32.68 4.15 18.13
N SER A 60 -33.51 5.19 18.08
CA SER A 60 -33.34 6.32 17.14
C SER A 60 -31.95 6.97 17.26
N SER A 61 -31.46 7.21 18.48
CA SER A 61 -30.12 7.77 18.71
C SER A 61 -28.99 6.92 18.15
N ILE A 62 -29.11 5.59 18.18
CA ILE A 62 -28.10 4.68 17.63
C ILE A 62 -28.08 4.79 16.10
N TRP A 63 -29.26 4.81 15.47
CA TRP A 63 -29.37 4.99 14.02
C TRP A 63 -28.87 6.35 13.55
N LEU A 64 -29.05 7.41 14.32
CA LEU A 64 -28.46 8.72 14.04
C LEU A 64 -26.92 8.66 14.03
N VAL A 65 -26.32 8.03 15.04
CA VAL A 65 -24.85 7.88 15.12
C VAL A 65 -24.34 7.03 13.97
N VAL A 66 -25.00 5.91 13.66
CA VAL A 66 -24.63 5.06 12.52
C VAL A 66 -24.72 5.83 11.21
N GLY A 67 -25.79 6.58 11.00
CA GLY A 67 -25.97 7.44 9.82
C GLY A 67 -24.86 8.47 9.69
N LEU A 68 -24.51 9.17 10.77
CA LEU A 68 -23.41 10.14 10.78
C LEU A 68 -22.06 9.49 10.47
N VAL A 69 -21.76 8.34 11.07
CA VAL A 69 -20.51 7.60 10.82
C VAL A 69 -20.45 7.16 9.35
N MET A 70 -21.55 6.68 8.78
CA MET A 70 -21.61 6.27 7.38
C MET A 70 -21.50 7.44 6.41
N LEU A 71 -22.09 8.60 6.71
CA LEU A 71 -21.87 9.82 5.92
C LEU A 71 -20.38 10.20 5.88
N LEU A 72 -19.67 9.99 6.98
CA LEU A 72 -18.23 10.23 7.08
C LEU A 72 -17.37 9.12 6.44
N TYR A 73 -17.96 8.06 5.85
CA TYR A 73 -17.23 6.97 5.20
C TYR A 73 -16.25 7.45 4.13
N MET A 74 -16.57 8.54 3.45
CA MET A 74 -15.68 9.17 2.48
C MET A 74 -14.32 9.56 3.12
N LEU A 75 -14.32 9.99 4.38
CA LEU A 75 -13.12 10.40 5.10
C LEU A 75 -12.37 9.20 5.71
N TRP A 76 -13.09 8.31 6.42
CA TRP A 76 -12.43 7.22 7.15
C TRP A 76 -12.19 5.95 6.32
N GLY A 77 -12.90 5.75 5.20
CA GLY A 77 -12.74 4.60 4.32
C GLY A 77 -11.30 4.39 3.83
N PRO A 78 -10.62 5.39 3.26
CA PRO A 78 -9.20 5.27 2.88
C PRO A 78 -8.29 4.98 4.09
N ILE A 79 -8.60 5.53 5.26
CA ILE A 79 -7.83 5.32 6.50
C ILE A 79 -7.88 3.85 6.93
N VAL A 80 -9.09 3.27 6.96
CA VAL A 80 -9.30 1.86 7.30
C VAL A 80 -8.66 0.94 6.27
N GLN A 81 -8.75 1.27 4.98
CA GLN A 81 -8.11 0.49 3.92
C GLN A 81 -6.59 0.47 4.07
N ALA A 82 -5.97 1.62 4.32
CA ALA A 82 -4.54 1.73 4.57
C ALA A 82 -4.13 0.99 5.86
N GLY A 83 -4.89 1.18 6.95
CA GLY A 83 -4.67 0.47 8.22
C GLY A 83 -4.74 -1.05 8.07
N SER A 84 -5.70 -1.56 7.29
CA SER A 84 -5.82 -2.99 6.97
C SER A 84 -4.58 -3.50 6.23
N ARG A 85 -4.10 -2.78 5.21
CA ARG A 85 -2.86 -3.13 4.50
C ARG A 85 -1.64 -3.15 5.45
N ASN A 86 -1.52 -2.17 6.34
CA ASN A 86 -0.44 -2.12 7.32
C ASN A 86 -0.52 -3.26 8.33
N ALA A 87 -1.73 -3.59 8.81
CA ALA A 87 -1.96 -4.70 9.73
C ALA A 87 -1.53 -6.05 9.14
N GLN A 88 -1.67 -6.22 7.82
CA GLN A 88 -1.21 -7.44 7.14
C GLN A 88 0.30 -7.66 7.23
N LEU A 89 1.11 -6.60 7.34
CA LEU A 89 2.56 -6.71 7.55
C LEU A 89 2.90 -6.70 9.05
N ARG A 90 2.17 -5.95 9.88
CA ARG A 90 2.42 -5.88 11.34
C ARG A 90 2.15 -7.19 12.08
N ARG A 91 1.38 -8.11 11.50
CA ARG A 91 1.08 -9.43 12.10
C ARG A 91 2.24 -10.42 12.07
N TYR A 92 3.24 -10.20 11.22
CA TYR A 92 4.36 -11.13 11.11
C TYR A 92 5.18 -11.11 12.41
N PRO A 93 5.55 -12.29 12.95
CA PRO A 93 6.28 -12.39 14.21
C PRO A 93 7.74 -11.95 14.09
N SER A 94 8.34 -12.12 12.91
CA SER A 94 9.75 -11.84 12.66
C SER A 94 9.92 -10.89 11.47
N ALA A 95 10.79 -9.91 11.65
CA ALA A 95 11.13 -8.96 10.59
C ALA A 95 12.63 -8.63 10.67
N ALA A 96 13.25 -8.45 9.51
CA ALA A 96 14.65 -8.08 9.39
C ALA A 96 14.82 -6.93 8.39
N LEU A 97 15.84 -6.12 8.66
CA LEU A 97 16.37 -5.18 7.69
C LEU A 97 17.23 -5.99 6.70
N PHE A 98 16.90 -5.88 5.43
CA PHE A 98 17.66 -6.48 4.35
C PHE A 98 18.46 -5.39 3.63
N GLU A 99 19.75 -5.63 3.45
CA GLU A 99 20.61 -4.90 2.55
C GLU A 99 21.15 -5.86 1.49
N GLY A 100 20.94 -5.49 0.23
CA GLY A 100 21.39 -6.25 -0.93
C GLY A 100 21.44 -5.36 -2.17
N GLU A 101 21.46 -5.96 -3.34
CA GLU A 101 21.63 -5.28 -4.61
C GLU A 101 20.51 -5.61 -5.60
N ILE A 102 20.33 -4.73 -6.58
CA ILE A 102 19.44 -4.99 -7.72
C ILE A 102 20.16 -5.95 -8.67
N ALA A 103 19.78 -7.23 -8.60
CA ALA A 103 20.31 -8.30 -9.44
C ALA A 103 19.93 -8.08 -10.91
N ASP A 104 18.64 -7.85 -11.16
CA ASP A 104 18.09 -7.55 -12.47
C ASP A 104 16.91 -6.57 -12.34
N LEU A 105 16.64 -5.86 -13.43
CA LEU A 105 15.47 -5.00 -13.57
C LEU A 105 14.86 -5.17 -14.96
N PHE A 106 13.56 -5.45 -15.00
CA PHE A 106 12.84 -5.60 -16.25
C PHE A 106 11.43 -5.04 -16.16
N THR A 107 10.88 -4.63 -17.30
CA THR A 107 9.53 -4.11 -17.38
C THR A 107 8.57 -5.19 -17.83
N ARG A 108 7.36 -5.16 -17.27
CA ARG A 108 6.26 -6.03 -17.67
C ARG A 108 5.01 -5.19 -17.87
N GLU A 109 4.34 -5.34 -19.00
CA GLU A 109 3.03 -4.74 -19.19
C GLU A 109 1.98 -5.52 -18.41
N ARG A 110 1.14 -4.80 -17.66
CA ARG A 110 -0.01 -5.36 -16.98
C ARG A 110 -1.26 -4.61 -17.43
N LEU A 111 -2.27 -5.38 -17.81
CA LEU A 111 -3.62 -4.86 -18.06
C LEU A 111 -4.23 -4.49 -16.70
N GLU A 112 -4.34 -3.18 -16.42
CA GLU A 112 -4.96 -2.69 -15.19
C GLU A 112 -6.49 -2.56 -15.32
N GLY A 113 -7.00 -2.48 -16.55
CA GLY A 113 -8.43 -2.53 -16.83
C GLY A 113 -8.76 -2.45 -18.32
N ARG A 114 -9.96 -2.92 -18.67
CA ARG A 114 -10.58 -2.71 -19.97
C ARG A 114 -11.69 -1.68 -19.79
N GLN A 115 -11.65 -0.60 -20.57
CA GLN A 115 -12.75 0.35 -20.63
C GLN A 115 -13.32 0.34 -22.05
N GLU A 116 -14.61 0.12 -22.16
CA GLU A 116 -15.34 0.32 -23.41
C GLU A 116 -15.69 1.80 -23.47
N THR A 117 -15.05 2.53 -24.37
CA THR A 117 -15.38 3.93 -24.67
C THR A 117 -16.05 3.99 -26.02
N THR A 118 -16.74 5.08 -26.31
CA THR A 118 -17.35 5.30 -27.62
C THR A 118 -16.52 6.34 -28.38
N ASP A 119 -16.10 6.04 -29.61
CA ASP A 119 -15.45 7.03 -30.48
C ASP A 119 -16.46 8.15 -30.85
N ARG A 120 -15.98 9.28 -31.36
CA ARG A 120 -16.78 10.44 -31.79
C ARG A 120 -17.90 10.09 -32.77
N GLN A 121 -17.82 8.93 -33.41
CA GLN A 121 -18.80 8.38 -34.35
C GLN A 121 -19.83 7.42 -33.73
N GLY A 122 -19.84 7.25 -32.40
CA GLY A 122 -20.82 6.38 -31.73
C GLY A 122 -20.46 4.89 -31.72
N ARG A 123 -19.24 4.51 -32.14
CA ARG A 123 -18.78 3.11 -32.15
C ARG A 123 -18.08 2.75 -30.85
N LEU A 124 -18.42 1.60 -30.29
CA LEU A 124 -17.77 1.06 -29.11
C LEU A 124 -16.33 0.64 -29.46
N GLU A 125 -15.36 1.26 -28.82
CA GLU A 125 -13.94 0.91 -28.86
C GLU A 125 -13.48 0.43 -27.49
N MET A 126 -12.81 -0.72 -27.46
CA MET A 126 -12.22 -1.26 -26.25
C MET A 126 -10.83 -0.64 -26.04
N VAL A 127 -10.73 0.31 -25.10
CA VAL A 127 -9.45 0.89 -24.69
C VAL A 127 -8.88 0.07 -23.54
N GLU A 128 -7.80 -0.66 -23.82
CA GLU A 128 -7.05 -1.38 -22.79
C GLU A 128 -6.11 -0.42 -22.06
N ASN A 129 -6.37 -0.18 -20.77
CA ASN A 129 -5.45 0.61 -19.95
C ASN A 129 -4.28 -0.27 -19.53
N ARG A 130 -3.21 -0.24 -20.33
CA ARG A 130 -1.95 -0.93 -20.08
C ARG A 130 -1.05 -0.03 -19.25
N ARG A 131 -0.65 -0.51 -18.08
CA ARG A 131 0.39 0.13 -17.28
C ARG A 131 1.65 -0.69 -17.32
N THR A 132 2.77 -0.04 -17.58
CA THR A 132 4.09 -0.66 -17.48
C THR A 132 4.48 -0.78 -16.01
N TRP A 133 4.77 -1.99 -15.57
CA TRP A 133 5.30 -2.28 -14.24
C TRP A 133 6.80 -2.56 -14.34
N LEU A 134 7.56 -2.09 -13.36
CA LEU A 134 8.96 -2.44 -13.18
C LEU A 134 9.06 -3.56 -12.15
N CYS A 135 9.85 -4.58 -12.48
CA CYS A 135 10.15 -5.71 -11.61
C CYS A 135 11.65 -5.66 -11.28
N LEU A 136 11.98 -5.59 -10.00
CA LEU A 136 13.34 -5.64 -9.49
C LEU A 136 13.57 -6.98 -8.82
N GLU A 137 14.59 -7.70 -9.26
CA GLU A 137 15.09 -8.88 -8.57
C GLU A 137 16.15 -8.47 -7.57
N LEU A 138 16.01 -8.96 -6.35
CA LEU A 138 16.85 -8.61 -5.22
C LEU A 138 17.72 -9.80 -4.88
N GLU A 139 19.02 -9.54 -4.72
CA GLU A 139 19.99 -10.53 -4.29
C GLU A 139 20.88 -9.96 -3.18
N ASP A 140 21.46 -10.85 -2.39
CA ASP A 140 22.57 -10.54 -1.51
C ASP A 140 23.66 -11.61 -1.61
N GLU A 141 24.63 -11.55 -0.70
CA GLU A 141 25.74 -12.52 -0.64
C GLU A 141 25.29 -13.97 -0.42
N GLU A 142 24.12 -14.19 0.20
CA GLU A 142 23.54 -15.53 0.41
C GLU A 142 22.73 -16.01 -0.80
N GLY A 143 22.43 -15.11 -1.74
CA GLY A 143 21.84 -15.40 -3.04
C GLY A 143 20.54 -14.63 -3.30
N TYR A 144 19.64 -15.25 -4.05
CA TYR A 144 18.38 -14.64 -4.46
C TYR A 144 17.40 -14.51 -3.29
N LEU A 145 16.87 -13.31 -3.08
CA LEU A 145 15.91 -13.02 -2.01
C LEU A 145 14.46 -13.08 -2.50
N GLY A 146 14.18 -12.42 -3.63
CA GLY A 146 12.83 -12.19 -4.09
C GLY A 146 12.70 -11.06 -5.10
N GLN A 147 11.45 -10.69 -5.40
CA GLN A 147 11.15 -9.69 -6.42
C GLN A 147 10.19 -8.62 -5.91
N LEU A 148 10.55 -7.35 -6.17
CA LEU A 148 9.67 -6.21 -5.97
C LEU A 148 9.04 -5.79 -7.30
N ARG A 149 7.72 -5.63 -7.31
CA ARG A 149 6.96 -5.22 -8.48
C ARG A 149 6.18 -3.95 -8.18
N PHE A 150 6.33 -2.94 -9.01
CA PHE A 150 5.64 -1.66 -8.83
C PHE A 150 5.44 -0.94 -10.16
N PRO A 151 4.49 0.00 -10.23
CA PRO A 151 4.28 0.75 -11.46
C PRO A 151 5.51 1.60 -11.85
N LEU A 152 5.86 1.60 -13.14
CA LEU A 152 6.97 2.38 -13.66
C LEU A 152 6.61 3.88 -13.65
N GLU A 153 7.49 4.69 -13.06
CA GLU A 153 7.38 6.16 -13.00
C GLU A 153 8.66 6.78 -13.55
N LYS A 154 8.61 8.07 -13.92
CA LYS A 154 9.76 8.75 -14.55
C LYS A 154 11.02 8.69 -13.69
N GLY A 155 10.88 8.80 -12.36
CA GLY A 155 12.00 8.71 -11.42
C GLY A 155 12.68 7.34 -11.38
N HIS A 156 11.94 6.26 -11.65
CA HIS A 156 12.49 4.89 -11.63
C HIS A 156 13.47 4.61 -12.78
N LYS A 157 13.54 5.48 -13.79
CA LYS A 157 14.53 5.38 -14.88
C LYS A 157 15.97 5.54 -14.40
N ALA A 158 16.21 6.05 -13.20
CA ALA A 158 17.54 6.16 -12.62
C ALA A 158 18.08 4.82 -12.08
N LEU A 159 17.22 3.83 -11.86
CA LEU A 159 17.60 2.54 -11.27
C LEU A 159 18.49 1.73 -12.23
N ARG A 160 19.53 1.10 -11.70
CA ARG A 160 20.49 0.26 -12.43
C ARG A 160 20.78 -1.01 -11.65
N ARG A 161 21.20 -2.05 -12.36
CA ARG A 161 21.74 -3.29 -11.77
C ARG A 161 22.97 -2.95 -10.91
N GLY A 162 23.15 -3.66 -9.80
CA GLY A 162 24.23 -3.42 -8.83
C GLY A 162 24.02 -2.20 -7.92
N MET A 163 22.87 -1.51 -8.00
CA MET A 163 22.55 -0.49 -6.98
C MET A 163 22.15 -1.16 -5.68
N THR A 164 22.67 -0.64 -4.57
CA THR A 164 22.28 -1.10 -3.23
C THR A 164 20.84 -0.72 -2.94
N LEU A 165 20.11 -1.66 -2.35
CA LEU A 165 18.74 -1.50 -1.92
C LEU A 165 18.62 -1.96 -0.47
N ARG A 166 17.83 -1.20 0.29
CA ARG A 166 17.50 -1.50 1.68
C ARG A 166 16.01 -1.67 1.82
N CYS A 167 15.54 -2.80 2.35
CA CYS A 167 14.12 -3.05 2.53
C CYS A 167 13.86 -3.81 3.83
N LEU A 168 12.58 -3.95 4.18
CA LEU A 168 12.17 -4.75 5.31
C LEU A 168 11.59 -6.07 4.79
N VAL A 169 12.17 -7.17 5.25
CA VAL A 169 11.66 -8.52 4.98
C VAL A 169 10.92 -9.04 6.20
N LEU A 170 9.83 -9.76 5.94
CA LEU A 170 8.97 -10.33 6.96
C LEU A 170 8.88 -11.84 6.77
N SER A 171 8.90 -12.56 7.89
CA SER A 171 8.82 -14.01 7.92
C SER A 171 7.99 -14.48 9.11
N GLU A 172 7.27 -15.58 8.93
CA GLU A 172 6.67 -16.35 10.02
C GLU A 172 7.74 -17.07 10.86
N ARG A 173 8.92 -17.30 10.30
CA ARG A 173 10.02 -18.01 10.98
C ARG A 173 11.09 -17.03 11.48
N LYS A 174 11.65 -17.31 12.66
CA LYS A 174 12.67 -16.46 13.30
C LYS A 174 14.05 -16.54 12.65
N ASP A 175 14.31 -17.64 11.94
CA ASP A 175 15.55 -17.92 11.23
C ASP A 175 15.58 -17.32 9.82
N PHE A 176 14.49 -16.70 9.36
CA PHE A 176 14.33 -16.17 8.01
C PHE A 176 14.62 -17.19 6.89
N SER A 177 14.51 -18.49 7.18
CA SER A 177 14.74 -19.56 6.20
C SER A 177 13.81 -19.46 4.99
N ARG A 178 12.69 -18.76 5.17
CA ARG A 178 11.70 -18.43 4.15
C ARG A 178 11.25 -17.00 4.37
N ILE A 179 11.35 -16.18 3.33
CA ILE A 179 10.83 -14.82 3.33
C ILE A 179 9.41 -14.85 2.79
N ASP A 180 8.44 -14.44 3.61
CA ASP A 180 7.03 -14.46 3.24
C ASP A 180 6.61 -13.17 2.56
N ARG A 181 7.21 -12.04 2.95
CA ARG A 181 6.87 -10.74 2.38
C ARG A 181 8.03 -9.76 2.39
N ILE A 182 8.05 -8.90 1.39
CA ILE A 182 8.97 -7.77 1.26
C ILE A 182 8.13 -6.49 1.27
N SER A 183 8.53 -5.50 2.06
CA SER A 183 7.90 -4.16 2.08
C SER A 183 8.30 -3.32 0.86
N ASP A 184 8.06 -2.01 0.90
CA ASP A 184 8.78 -1.06 0.05
C ASP A 184 10.26 -0.98 0.44
N ALA A 185 11.06 -0.49 -0.50
CA ALA A 185 12.50 -0.44 -0.40
C ALA A 185 13.05 0.94 -0.72
N TRP A 186 14.18 1.26 -0.10
CA TRP A 186 14.93 2.49 -0.28
C TRP A 186 16.19 2.22 -1.09
N VAL A 187 16.43 3.02 -2.12
CA VAL A 187 17.65 2.98 -2.94
C VAL A 187 18.46 4.24 -2.63
N PRO A 188 19.49 4.17 -1.75
CA PRO A 188 20.21 5.34 -1.28
C PRO A 188 20.89 6.13 -2.40
N GLN A 189 21.49 5.46 -3.38
CA GLN A 189 22.21 6.09 -4.49
C GLN A 189 21.31 6.98 -5.34
N ALA A 190 20.07 6.53 -5.56
CA ALA A 190 19.09 7.24 -6.37
C ALA A 190 18.19 8.17 -5.54
N ARG A 191 18.30 8.11 -4.20
CA ARG A 191 17.38 8.75 -3.24
C ARG A 191 15.91 8.48 -3.58
N LEU A 192 15.60 7.24 -3.94
CA LEU A 192 14.29 6.83 -4.44
C LEU A 192 13.71 5.67 -3.63
N TRP A 193 12.41 5.78 -3.35
CA TRP A 193 11.61 4.73 -2.73
C TRP A 193 10.90 3.93 -3.81
N VAL A 194 11.02 2.61 -3.74
CA VAL A 194 10.45 1.68 -4.71
C VAL A 194 9.54 0.68 -4.01
N GLY A 195 8.38 0.38 -4.61
CA GLY A 195 7.44 -0.58 -4.02
C GLY A 195 5.99 -0.31 -4.41
N GLU A 196 5.16 -1.36 -4.31
CA GLU A 196 3.76 -1.29 -4.69
C GLU A 196 2.97 -0.36 -3.77
N TYR A 197 3.36 -0.21 -2.50
CA TYR A 197 2.66 0.59 -1.50
C TYR A 197 3.67 1.09 -0.43
N PRO A 198 3.59 2.36 0.01
CA PRO A 198 4.52 2.91 0.98
C PRO A 198 4.18 2.43 2.40
N TYR A 199 4.63 1.23 2.77
CA TYR A 199 4.36 0.66 4.09
C TYR A 199 5.19 1.35 5.17
N LEU A 200 6.44 1.69 4.85
CA LEU A 200 7.40 2.22 5.80
C LEU A 200 7.23 3.73 6.01
N LEU A 201 7.38 4.16 7.28
CA LEU A 201 7.63 5.55 7.61
C LEU A 201 9.05 5.92 7.18
N ARG A 202 9.15 6.54 6.01
CA ARG A 202 10.42 6.83 5.33
C ARG A 202 11.50 7.45 6.22
N PRO A 203 11.22 8.53 6.99
CA PRO A 203 12.25 9.14 7.84
C PRO A 203 12.75 8.19 8.93
N ALA A 204 11.84 7.45 9.57
CA ALA A 204 12.20 6.50 10.63
C ALA A 204 13.01 5.32 10.10
N PHE A 205 12.71 4.85 8.89
CA PHE A 205 13.46 3.77 8.25
C PHE A 205 14.84 4.22 7.77
N GLU A 206 14.94 5.40 7.15
CA GLU A 206 16.23 5.98 6.74
C GLU A 206 17.15 6.18 7.95
N GLU A 207 16.62 6.70 9.05
CA GLU A 207 17.35 6.84 10.32
C GLU A 207 17.80 5.48 10.88
N LEU A 208 16.94 4.46 10.85
CA LEU A 208 17.30 3.12 11.27
C LEU A 208 18.45 2.54 10.43
N CYS A 209 18.40 2.74 9.12
CA CYS A 209 19.45 2.29 8.21
C CYS A 209 20.78 2.98 8.51
N LEU A 210 20.77 4.30 8.72
CA LEU A 210 21.97 5.05 9.09
C LEU A 210 22.56 4.62 10.44
N ARG A 211 21.74 4.16 11.39
CA ARG A 211 22.23 3.72 12.71
C ARG A 211 22.77 2.29 12.73
N ARG A 212 22.31 1.43 11.83
CA ARG A 212 22.59 -0.02 11.86
C ARG A 212 23.52 -0.51 10.74
N LEU A 213 23.63 0.24 9.66
CA LEU A 213 24.40 -0.11 8.45
C LEU A 213 25.50 0.93 8.15
N ALA A 214 25.82 1.81 9.10
CA ALA A 214 26.93 2.76 9.01
C ALA A 214 28.11 2.31 9.88
#